data_AF-A0A950QS20-F1
#
_entry.id   AF-A0A950QS20-F1
#
_cell.length_a   1.000
_cell.length_b   1.000
_cell.length_c   1.000
_cell.angle_alpha   90.00
_cell.angle_beta   90.00
_cell.angle_gamma   90.00
#
_symmetry.space_group_name_H-M   'P 1'
#
loop_
_entity.id
_entity.type
_entity.pdbx_description
1 polymer ?
#
loop_
_entity_poly.entity_id
_entity_poly.type
_entity_poly.pdbx_seq_one_letter_code
_entity_poly.pdbx_strand_id
1 'polypeptide(L)' 'MPAEAAKASFNGARVGAFETRLNVEMTRLIERNGGAAFVAPSVREVTV' A
#
# COMPACT_ATOMS: atom_id res chain seq x y z
N MET A 1 19.95 -13.90 18.06
CA MET A 1 19.24 -12.79 17.40
C MET A 1 18.21 -13.43 16.47
N PRO A 2 16.89 -13.44 16.78
CA PRO A 2 15.93 -14.14 15.95
C PRO A 2 15.70 -13.37 14.65
N ALA A 3 15.82 -14.10 13.54
CA ALA A 3 15.45 -13.79 12.16
C ALA A 3 15.41 -12.29 11.79
N GLU A 4 16.50 -11.83 11.16
CA GLU A 4 16.46 -10.74 10.18
C GLU A 4 15.17 -10.89 9.37
N ALA A 5 14.22 -9.98 9.59
CA ALA A 5 12.89 -10.05 8.99
C ALA A 5 13.08 -10.30 7.49
N ALA A 6 12.72 -11.50 7.02
CA ALA A 6 12.78 -11.85 5.61
C ALA A 6 12.16 -10.68 4.85
N LYS A 7 12.99 -9.96 4.10
CA LYS A 7 12.70 -8.63 3.53
C LYS A 7 11.26 -8.63 3.03
N ALA A 8 10.37 -7.98 3.79
CA ALA A 8 8.93 -8.16 3.62
C ALA A 8 8.56 -7.78 2.19
N SER A 9 8.23 -8.78 1.39
CA SER A 9 7.93 -8.68 -0.03
C SER A 9 6.44 -8.94 -0.21
N PHE A 10 5.80 -8.15 -1.06
CA PHE A 10 4.41 -8.35 -1.44
C PHE A 10 4.25 -9.47 -2.49
N ASN A 11 5.34 -10.06 -2.98
CA ASN A 11 5.34 -11.25 -3.86
C ASN A 11 4.44 -11.10 -5.10
N GLY A 12 4.46 -9.92 -5.73
CA GLY A 12 3.63 -9.60 -6.90
C GLY A 12 2.15 -9.32 -6.58
N ALA A 13 1.77 -9.33 -5.30
CA ALA A 13 0.39 -9.09 -4.91
C ALA A 13 -0.07 -7.67 -5.29
N ARG A 14 -1.34 -7.57 -5.66
CA ARG A 14 -2.02 -6.29 -5.83
C ARG A 14 -2.47 -5.79 -4.45
N VAL A 15 -1.97 -4.63 -4.05
CA VAL A 15 -2.22 -4.04 -2.72
C VAL A 15 -3.17 -2.87 -2.88
N GLY A 16 -4.38 -3.02 -2.33
CA GLY A 16 -5.36 -1.94 -2.26
C GLY A 16 -5.07 -0.99 -1.11
N ALA A 17 -5.07 0.31 -1.39
CA ALA A 17 -4.98 1.37 -0.39
C ALA A 17 -6.01 2.47 -0.72
N PHE A 18 -6.46 3.22 0.28
CA PHE A 18 -7.33 4.37 0.04
C PHE A 18 -6.54 5.64 -0.29
N GLU A 19 -7.18 6.60 -0.95
CA GLU A 19 -6.63 7.93 -1.21
C GLU A 19 -6.31 8.63 0.10
N THR A 20 -5.01 8.78 0.37
CA THR A 20 -4.47 9.53 1.49
C THR A 20 -3.45 10.55 0.98
N ARG A 21 -3.05 11.49 1.85
CA ARG A 21 -1.99 12.46 1.52
C ARG A 21 -0.63 11.81 1.21
N LEU A 22 -0.43 10.57 1.64
CA LEU A 22 0.81 9.81 1.45
C LEU A 22 0.68 8.77 0.33
N ASN A 23 -0.35 8.84 -0.52
CA ASN A 23 -0.59 7.87 -1.59
C ASN A 23 0.64 7.64 -2.48
N VAL A 24 1.40 8.69 -2.82
CA VAL A 24 2.62 8.60 -3.64
C VAL A 24 3.71 7.81 -2.93
N GLU A 25 3.94 8.09 -1.64
CA GLU A 25 4.97 7.41 -0.85
C GLU A 25 4.61 5.95 -0.60
N MET A 26 3.34 5.69 -0.28
CA MET A 26 2.79 4.34 -0.11
C MET A 26 2.89 3.53 -1.39
N THR A 27 2.54 4.12 -2.53
CA THR A 27 2.67 3.48 -3.86
C THR A 27 4.12 3.08 -4.10
N ARG A 28 5.06 4.01 -3.92
CA ARG A 28 6.50 3.74 -4.07
C ARG A 28 6.99 2.67 -3.10
N LEU A 29 6.50 2.67 -1.86
CA LEU A 29 6.86 1.66 -0.87
C LEU A 29 6.36 0.27 -1.28
N ILE A 30 5.12 0.17 -1.76
CA ILE A 30 4.50 -1.07 -2.22
C ILE A 30 5.26 -1.63 -3.43
N GLU A 31 5.48 -0.80 -4.45
CA GLU A 31 6.17 -1.21 -5.68
C GLU A 31 7.63 -1.59 -5.42
N ARG A 32 8.35 -0.83 -4.58
CA ARG A 32 9.73 -1.14 -4.17
C ARG A 32 9.83 -2.48 -3.43
N ASN A 33 8.77 -2.91 -2.76
CA ASN A 33 8.70 -4.21 -2.07
C ASN A 33 8.00 -5.28 -2.93
N GLY A 34 7.96 -5.10 -4.25
CA GLY A 34 7.50 -6.13 -5.19
C GLY A 34 5.99 -6.31 -5.26
N GLY A 35 5.21 -5.31 -4.86
CA GLY A 35 3.74 -5.30 -5.02
C GLY A 35 3.28 -4.41 -6.17
N ALA A 36 2.00 -4.48 -6.51
CA ALA A 36 1.35 -3.55 -7.42
C ALA A 36 0.33 -2.70 -6.65
N ALA A 37 0.59 -1.40 -6.50
CA ALA A 37 -0.30 -0.53 -5.75
C ALA A 37 -1.60 -0.26 -6.52
N PHE A 38 -2.72 -0.23 -5.81
CA PHE A 38 -4.01 0.21 -6.31
C PHE A 38 -4.61 1.20 -5.31
N VAL A 39 -4.71 2.46 -5.71
CA VAL A 39 -5.30 3.51 -4.86
C VAL A 39 -6.77 3.67 -5.23
N ALA A 40 -7.64 3.40 -4.28
CA ALA A 40 -9.09 3.59 -4.39
C ALA A 40 -9.50 4.92 -3.74
N PRO A 41 -10.54 5.60 -4.25
CA PRO A 41 -11.11 6.77 -3.59
C PRO A 41 -11.47 6.50 -2.13
N SER A 42 -11.21 7.46 -1.25
CA SER A 42 -11.64 7.38 0.15
C SER A 42 -13.16 7.59 0.24
N VAL A 43 -13.84 6.66 0.93
CA VAL A 43 -15.27 6.84 1.24
C VAL A 43 -15.43 8.06 2.16
N ARG A 44 -16.37 8.94 1.82
CA ARG A 44 -16.75 10.08 2.65
C ARG A 44 -18.21 9.96 3.03
N GLU A 45 -18.52 10.33 4.27
CA GLU A 45 -19.90 10.53 4.69
C GLU A 45 -20.51 11.68 3.89
N VAL A 46 -21.72 11.46 3.37
CA VAL A 46 -22.49 12.47 2.64
C VAL A 46 -23.70 12.79 3.50
N THR A 47 -23.80 14.03 3.96
CA THR A 47 -25.00 14.52 4.65
C THR A 47 -26.15 14.58 3.64
N VAL A 48 -27.29 13.98 4.00
CA VAL A 48 -28.55 14.05 3.25
C VAL A 48 -29.36 15.28 3.60
#